data_AF-A0A957J1K2-F1
#
_entry.id   AF-A0A957J1K2-F1
#
_cell.length_a   1.000
_cell.length_b   1.000
_cell.length_c   1.000
_cell.angle_alpha   90.00
_cell.angle_beta   90.00
_cell.angle_gamma   90.00
#
_symmetry.space_group_name_H-M   'P 1'
#
loop_
_entity.id
_entity.type
_entity.pdbx_description
1 polymer ?
#
loop_
_entity_poly.entity_id
_entity_poly.type
_entity_poly.pdbx_seq_one_letter_code
_entity_poly.pdbx_strand_id
1 'polypeptide(L)'
;ALAFAPHNLYTARELAQMVPLAGAATYARLRQANAWADALLPNAASPPPAAGAIGPERRRLQRLAEWPLRSPAGARLEQWEMRRKLRKFAALHPNPAESAFSADCCKGHVDSHAGRILAAYQARIGAQP
;
A
#
# COMPACT_ATOMS: atom_id res chain seq x y z
N ALA A 1 8.46 5.44 1.58
CA ALA A 1 8.37 6.20 0.31
C ALA A 1 6.94 6.14 -0.25
N LEU A 2 6.45 7.17 -0.94
CA LEU A 2 5.08 7.18 -1.54
C LEU A 2 5.06 6.74 -3.01
N ALA A 3 6.16 6.87 -3.74
CA ALA A 3 6.25 6.40 -5.12
C ALA A 3 6.33 4.87 -5.14
N PHE A 4 5.54 4.25 -6.01
CA PHE A 4 5.51 2.81 -6.21
C PHE A 4 6.39 2.43 -7.40
N ALA A 5 7.01 1.25 -7.29
CA ALA A 5 7.67 0.59 -8.40
C ALA A 5 7.35 -0.92 -8.34
N PRO A 6 7.28 -1.61 -9.49
CA PRO A 6 7.44 -1.11 -10.86
C PRO A 6 6.20 -0.39 -11.41
N HIS A 7 6.36 0.39 -12.50
CA HIS A 7 5.26 1.07 -13.20
C HIS A 7 4.64 0.17 -14.26
N ASN A 8 3.65 -0.65 -13.88
CA ASN A 8 2.95 -1.54 -14.81
C ASN A 8 1.46 -1.63 -14.47
N LEU A 9 0.70 -2.32 -15.33
CA LEU A 9 -0.76 -2.46 -15.18
C LEU A 9 -1.18 -3.13 -13.87
N TYR A 10 -0.37 -4.06 -13.36
CA TYR A 10 -0.62 -4.71 -12.07
C TYR A 10 -0.53 -3.68 -10.92
N THR A 11 0.57 -2.95 -10.83
CA THR A 11 0.77 -1.95 -9.77
C THR A 11 -0.19 -0.76 -9.90
N ALA A 12 -0.55 -0.36 -11.13
CA ALA A 12 -1.58 0.65 -11.36
C ALA A 12 -2.95 0.18 -10.83
N ARG A 13 -3.30 -1.09 -11.07
CA ARG A 13 -4.55 -1.68 -10.61
C ARG A 13 -4.61 -1.79 -9.09
N GLU A 14 -3.53 -2.22 -8.45
CA GLU A 14 -3.42 -2.24 -6.98
C GLU A 14 -3.70 -0.85 -6.40
N LEU A 15 -3.05 0.20 -6.95
CA LEU A 15 -3.25 1.58 -6.51
C LEU A 15 -4.69 2.08 -6.75
N ALA A 16 -5.28 1.75 -7.91
CA ALA A 16 -6.63 2.12 -8.28
C ALA A 16 -7.70 1.50 -7.36
N GLN A 17 -7.43 0.31 -6.82
CA GLN A 17 -8.39 -0.44 -6.00
C GLN A 17 -8.26 -0.19 -4.50
N MET A 18 -7.30 0.63 -4.07
CA MET A 18 -7.14 0.99 -2.66
C MET A 18 -8.35 1.77 -2.13
N VAL A 19 -8.89 1.32 -0.99
CA VAL A 19 -9.89 2.06 -0.21
C VAL A 19 -9.23 2.56 1.08
N PRO A 20 -8.96 3.86 1.23
CA PRO A 20 -8.29 4.38 2.41
C PRO A 20 -9.22 4.32 3.64
N LEU A 21 -8.80 3.58 4.67
CA LEU A 21 -9.52 3.52 5.96
C LEU A 21 -9.28 4.78 6.82
N ALA A 22 -8.10 5.39 6.68
CA ALA A 22 -7.71 6.63 7.35
C ALA A 22 -6.66 7.37 6.51
N GLY A 23 -6.41 8.64 6.83
CA GLY A 23 -5.33 9.40 6.19
C GLY A 23 -5.62 9.80 4.74
N ALA A 24 -6.81 10.32 4.46
CA ALA A 24 -7.20 10.77 3.12
C ALA A 24 -6.18 11.74 2.47
N ALA A 25 -5.57 12.62 3.25
CA ALA A 25 -4.51 13.52 2.78
C ALA A 25 -3.25 12.75 2.34
N THR A 26 -2.85 11.71 3.08
CA THR A 26 -1.74 10.83 2.69
C THR A 26 -2.07 10.04 1.44
N TYR A 27 -3.32 9.55 1.33
CA TYR A 27 -3.79 8.86 0.12
C TYR A 27 -3.77 9.78 -1.11
N ALA A 28 -4.21 11.04 -0.98
CA ALA A 28 -4.12 12.02 -2.07
C ALA A 28 -2.67 12.25 -2.52
N ARG A 29 -1.74 12.39 -1.57
CA ARG A 29 -0.30 12.49 -1.86
C ARG A 29 0.26 11.22 -2.50
N LEU A 30 -0.22 10.04 -2.08
CA LEU A 30 0.12 8.76 -2.68
C LEU A 30 -0.32 8.71 -4.15
N ARG A 31 -1.56 9.10 -4.46
CA ARG A 31 -2.06 9.18 -5.85
C ARG A 31 -1.25 10.15 -6.70
N GLN A 32 -0.95 11.35 -6.18
CA GLN A 32 -0.13 12.33 -6.87
C GLN A 32 1.29 11.81 -7.19
N ALA A 33 1.93 11.15 -6.24
CA ALA A 33 3.25 10.54 -6.44
C ALA A 33 3.26 9.40 -7.48
N ASN A 34 2.09 8.91 -7.88
CA ASN A 34 1.91 7.79 -8.80
C ASN A 34 0.97 8.14 -9.97
N ALA A 35 0.99 9.41 -10.41
CA ALA A 35 0.13 9.89 -11.51
C ALA A 35 0.34 9.14 -12.84
N TRP A 36 1.48 8.43 -13.01
CA TRP A 36 1.71 7.52 -14.13
C TRP A 36 0.63 6.43 -14.25
N ALA A 37 -0.02 6.05 -13.14
CA ALA A 37 -1.08 5.05 -13.14
C ALA A 37 -2.32 5.52 -13.91
N ASP A 38 -2.59 6.83 -13.94
CA ASP A 38 -3.73 7.41 -14.65
C ASP A 38 -3.57 7.28 -16.18
N ALA A 39 -2.34 7.16 -16.68
CA ALA A 39 -2.08 6.88 -18.10
C ALA A 39 -2.42 5.42 -18.48
N LEU A 40 -2.31 4.48 -17.54
CA LEU A 40 -2.64 3.06 -17.77
C LEU A 40 -4.12 2.74 -17.46
N LEU A 41 -4.73 3.47 -16.54
CA LEU A 41 -6.11 3.29 -16.08
C LEU A 41 -6.84 4.65 -16.00
N PRO A 42 -7.09 5.32 -17.14
CA PRO A 42 -7.70 6.65 -17.17
C PRO A 42 -9.12 6.68 -16.58
N ASN A 43 -9.81 5.54 -16.63
CA ASN A 43 -11.13 5.36 -16.02
C ASN A 43 -11.10 5.19 -14.49
N ALA A 44 -9.92 5.14 -13.87
CA ALA A 44 -9.73 4.93 -12.44
C ALA A 44 -9.21 6.17 -11.69
N ALA A 45 -9.37 7.37 -12.28
CA ALA A 45 -9.01 8.65 -11.65
C ALA A 45 -10.02 9.10 -10.56
N SER A 46 -11.22 8.51 -10.53
CA SER A 46 -12.24 8.86 -9.55
C SER A 46 -11.78 8.53 -8.13
N PRO A 47 -12.10 9.40 -7.14
CA PRO A 47 -11.77 9.12 -5.74
C PRO A 47 -12.49 7.83 -5.29
N PRO A 48 -11.83 7.01 -4.45
CA PRO A 48 -12.43 5.78 -3.94
C PRO A 48 -13.66 6.11 -3.09
N PRO A 49 -14.59 5.14 -2.94
CA PRO A 49 -15.70 5.28 -2.00
C PRO A 49 -15.16 5.67 -0.63
N ALA A 50 -15.79 6.65 0.01
CA ALA A 50 -15.40 7.03 1.36
C ALA A 50 -15.63 5.82 2.28
N ALA A 51 -14.56 5.30 2.88
CA ALA A 51 -14.70 4.41 4.03
C ALA A 51 -15.51 5.18 5.09
N GLY A 52 -16.56 4.55 5.63
CA GLY A 52 -17.57 5.22 6.45
C GLY A 52 -16.98 6.24 7.42
N ALA A 53 -17.49 7.47 7.38
CA ALA A 53 -16.96 8.56 8.18
C ALA A 53 -17.06 8.24 9.68
N ILE A 54 -15.93 8.35 10.38
CA ILE A 54 -15.90 8.19 11.84
C ILE A 54 -16.54 9.43 12.47
N GLY A 55 -17.62 9.23 13.24
CA GLY A 55 -18.30 10.31 13.96
C GLY A 55 -17.39 11.08 14.93
N PRO A 56 -17.75 12.33 15.29
CA PRO A 56 -16.88 13.22 16.06
C PRO A 56 -16.46 12.67 17.43
N GLU A 57 -17.33 11.91 18.11
CA GLU A 57 -17.04 11.28 19.39
C GLU A 57 -15.99 10.17 19.26
N ARG A 58 -16.17 9.27 18.30
CA ARG A 58 -15.20 8.21 17.98
C ARG A 58 -13.85 8.79 17.59
N ARG A 59 -13.82 9.95 16.90
CA ARG A 59 -12.58 10.68 16.56
C ARG A 59 -11.86 11.22 17.79
N ARG A 60 -12.58 11.67 18.84
CA ARG A 60 -11.98 12.12 20.11
C ARG A 60 -11.38 10.94 20.88
N LEU A 61 -12.13 9.84 21.00
CA LEU A 61 -11.65 8.61 21.63
C LEU A 61 -10.41 8.07 20.91
N GLN A 62 -10.42 8.04 19.58
CA GLN A 62 -9.27 7.67 18.77
C GLN A 62 -8.05 8.54 19.10
N ARG A 63 -8.21 9.88 19.14
CA ARG A 63 -7.09 10.79 19.47
C ARG A 63 -6.51 10.56 20.85
N LEU A 64 -7.35 10.29 21.85
CA LEU A 64 -6.90 9.98 23.21
C LEU A 64 -6.18 8.63 23.27
N ALA A 65 -6.70 7.62 22.57
CA ALA A 65 -6.07 6.31 22.46
C ALA A 65 -4.74 6.35 21.68
N GLU A 66 -4.62 7.22 20.68
CA GLU A 66 -3.39 7.44 19.91
C GLU A 66 -2.37 8.30 20.64
N TRP A 67 -2.78 9.13 21.60
CA TRP A 67 -1.89 10.04 22.33
C TRP A 67 -0.67 9.33 22.96
N PRO A 68 -0.82 8.21 23.72
CA PRO A 68 0.34 7.51 24.26
C PRO A 68 1.25 6.93 23.17
N LEU A 69 0.71 6.55 22.01
CA LEU A 69 1.49 6.05 20.88
C LEU A 69 2.38 7.14 20.27
N ARG A 70 1.97 8.41 20.38
CA ARG A 70 2.76 9.57 19.93
C ARG A 70 3.87 9.98 20.91
N SER A 71 3.99 9.32 22.06
CA SER A 71 5.06 9.58 23.02
C SER A 71 6.38 8.96 22.58
N PRO A 72 7.54 9.40 23.12
CA PRO A 72 8.82 8.75 22.87
C PRO A 72 8.85 7.26 23.26
N ALA A 73 8.07 6.86 24.28
CA ALA A 73 7.92 5.46 24.66
C ALA A 73 7.16 4.66 23.60
N GLY A 74 6.07 5.25 23.05
CA GLY A 74 5.33 4.69 21.92
C GLY A 74 6.22 4.53 20.69
N ALA A 75 6.99 5.56 20.33
CA ALA A 75 7.94 5.49 19.22
C ALA A 75 9.01 4.39 19.41
N ARG A 76 9.51 4.19 20.63
CA ARG A 76 10.45 3.09 20.94
C ARG A 76 9.79 1.72 20.77
N LEU A 77 8.54 1.58 21.23
CA LEU A 77 7.77 0.35 21.06
C LEU A 77 7.52 0.03 19.58
N GLU A 78 7.11 1.03 18.79
CA GLU A 78 6.92 0.88 17.34
C GLU A 78 8.22 0.48 16.64
N GLN A 79 9.34 1.13 16.97
CA GLN A 79 10.64 0.77 16.40
C GLN A 79 11.09 -0.64 16.77
N TRP A 80 10.86 -1.06 18.03
CA TRP A 80 11.15 -2.42 18.46
C TRP A 80 10.31 -3.44 17.66
N GLU A 81 9.01 -3.19 17.52
CA GLU A 81 8.09 -4.08 16.82
C GLU A 81 8.40 -4.14 15.32
N MET A 82 8.74 -2.99 14.71
CA MET A 82 9.23 -2.91 13.33
C MET A 82 10.48 -3.78 13.14
N ARG A 83 11.51 -3.62 14.00
CA ARG A 83 12.75 -4.43 13.92
C ARG A 83 12.47 -5.91 14.12
N ARG A 84 11.55 -6.28 15.02
CA ARG A 84 11.13 -7.66 15.25
C ARG A 84 10.46 -8.25 13.99
N LYS A 85 9.53 -7.51 13.38
CA LYS A 85 8.83 -7.92 12.15
C LYS A 85 9.77 -8.00 10.96
N LEU A 86 10.66 -7.04 10.78
CA LEU A 86 11.68 -7.09 9.72
C LEU A 86 12.53 -8.35 9.83
N ARG A 87 13.01 -8.70 11.04
CA ARG A 87 13.75 -9.95 11.26
C ARG A 87 12.92 -11.19 10.95
N LYS A 88 11.65 -11.21 11.37
CA LYS A 88 10.73 -12.33 11.09
C LYS A 88 10.48 -12.49 9.59
N PHE A 89 10.19 -11.40 8.88
CA PHE A 89 9.86 -11.44 7.45
C PHE A 89 11.08 -11.74 6.59
N ALA A 90 12.25 -11.23 6.94
CA ALA A 90 13.50 -11.61 6.27
C ALA A 90 13.75 -13.12 6.32
N ALA A 91 13.37 -13.80 7.42
CA ALA A 91 13.48 -15.26 7.53
C ALA A 91 12.40 -16.02 6.76
N LEU A 92 11.17 -15.50 6.69
CA LEU A 92 10.03 -16.18 6.04
C LEU A 92 9.96 -15.96 4.53
N HIS A 93 10.49 -14.84 4.03
CA HIS A 93 10.40 -14.44 2.63
C HIS A 93 11.79 -14.09 2.10
N PRO A 94 12.66 -15.11 1.87
CA PRO A 94 14.02 -14.87 1.41
C PRO A 94 14.09 -14.41 -0.06
N ASN A 95 12.97 -14.41 -0.81
CA ASN A 95 12.95 -13.98 -2.21
C ASN A 95 12.72 -12.47 -2.34
N PRO A 96 13.76 -11.68 -2.69
CA PRO A 96 13.67 -10.22 -2.78
C PRO A 96 12.97 -9.74 -4.06
N ALA A 97 12.70 -10.62 -5.03
CA ALA A 97 12.11 -10.22 -6.31
C ALA A 97 10.66 -9.69 -6.15
N GLU A 98 9.94 -10.19 -5.14
CA GLU A 98 8.52 -9.87 -4.95
C GLU A 98 8.18 -9.38 -3.54
N SER A 99 9.07 -9.66 -2.59
CA SER A 99 8.94 -9.17 -1.22
C SER A 99 9.99 -8.09 -0.92
N ALA A 100 9.54 -6.98 -0.35
CA ALA A 100 10.39 -5.87 0.06
C ALA A 100 9.97 -5.44 1.46
N PHE A 101 10.82 -5.71 2.44
CA PHE A 101 10.62 -5.34 3.84
C PHE A 101 11.76 -4.42 4.28
N SER A 102 11.43 -3.17 4.56
CA SER A 102 12.34 -2.14 5.09
C SER A 102 11.59 -1.25 6.08
N ALA A 103 12.28 -0.27 6.66
CA ALA A 103 11.63 0.73 7.50
C ALA A 103 10.55 1.53 6.75
N ASP A 104 10.70 1.66 5.42
CA ASP A 104 9.85 2.51 4.57
C ASP A 104 8.90 1.72 3.67
N CYS A 105 8.99 0.39 3.66
CA CYS A 105 8.24 -0.49 2.77
C CYS A 105 7.92 -1.82 3.46
N CYS A 106 6.66 -2.23 3.45
CA CYS A 106 6.23 -3.54 3.91
C CYS A 106 5.41 -4.21 2.80
N LYS A 107 6.10 -4.84 1.85
CA LYS A 107 5.53 -5.51 0.70
C LYS A 107 5.81 -7.01 0.81
N GLY A 108 4.78 -7.80 1.10
CA GLY A 108 4.86 -9.26 1.14
C GLY A 108 4.05 -9.90 0.02
N HIS A 109 4.49 -9.77 -1.24
CA HIS A 109 3.88 -10.58 -2.30
C HIS A 109 4.44 -12.01 -2.18
N VAL A 110 3.54 -12.98 -2.19
CA VAL A 110 3.85 -14.41 -2.10
C VAL A 110 3.38 -15.08 -3.40
N ASP A 111 4.12 -16.08 -3.88
CA ASP A 111 3.76 -16.95 -5.02
C ASP A 111 3.56 -16.27 -6.38
N SER A 112 4.35 -15.26 -6.71
CA SER A 112 4.43 -14.70 -8.08
C SER A 112 3.11 -14.29 -8.70
N HIS A 113 2.23 -13.75 -7.85
CA HIS A 113 0.93 -13.29 -8.28
C HIS A 113 1.03 -12.19 -9.35
N ALA A 114 1.90 -11.21 -9.14
CA ALA A 114 2.11 -10.12 -10.11
C ALA A 114 2.57 -10.64 -11.48
N GLY A 115 3.55 -11.55 -11.50
CA GLY A 115 4.03 -12.17 -12.74
C GLY A 115 2.94 -12.94 -13.47
N ARG A 116 2.17 -13.78 -12.76
CA ARG A 116 1.05 -14.53 -13.32
C ARG A 116 -0.02 -13.61 -13.94
N ILE A 117 -0.39 -12.54 -13.24
CA ILE A 117 -1.38 -11.58 -13.73
C ILE A 117 -0.87 -10.83 -14.97
N LEU A 118 0.40 -10.39 -14.97
CA LEU A 118 1.00 -9.71 -16.13
C LEU A 118 1.08 -10.62 -17.36
N ALA A 119 1.48 -11.87 -17.18
CA ALA A 119 1.50 -12.87 -18.26
C ALA A 119 0.09 -13.09 -18.85
N ALA A 120 -0.93 -13.16 -17.99
CA ALA A 120 -2.32 -13.30 -18.42
C ALA A 120 -2.83 -12.07 -19.21
N TYR A 121 -2.40 -10.86 -18.83
CA TYR A 121 -2.71 -9.65 -19.62
C TYR A 121 -2.03 -9.68 -20.99
N GLN A 122 -0.75 -10.04 -21.06
CA GLN A 122 0.00 -10.13 -22.31
C GLN A 122 -0.63 -11.15 -23.27
N ALA A 123 -1.00 -12.33 -22.78
CA ALA A 123 -1.67 -13.35 -23.57
C ALA A 123 -3.00 -12.85 -24.15
N ARG A 124 -3.78 -12.06 -23.39
CA ARG A 124 -5.04 -11.49 -23.86
C ARG A 124 -4.86 -10.41 -24.92
N ILE A 125 -3.85 -9.54 -24.78
CA ILE A 125 -3.56 -8.50 -25.78
C ILE A 125 -3.08 -9.14 -27.09
N GLY A 126 -2.19 -10.13 -27.01
CA GLY A 126 -1.68 -10.84 -28.18
C GLY A 126 -2.69 -11.77 -28.88
N ALA A 127 -3.80 -12.10 -28.21
CA ALA A 127 -4.89 -12.92 -28.75
C ALA A 127 -6.06 -12.09 -29.32
N GLN A 128 -5.96 -10.74 -29.34
CA GLN A 128 -6.94 -9.92 -30.04
C GLN A 128 -6.73 -10.08 -31.56
N PRO A 129 -7.78 -10.44 -32.33
CA PRO A 129 -7.69 -10.57 -33.78
C PRO A 129 -7.44 -9.24 -34.50
#